data_AF-A0A7W4IBC5-F1
#
_entry.id   AF-A0A7W4IBC5-F1
#
_cell.length_a   1.000
_cell.length_b   1.000
_cell.length_c   1.000
_cell.angle_alpha   90.00
_cell.angle_beta   90.00
_cell.angle_gamma   90.00
#
_symmetry.space_group_name_H-M   'P 1'
#
loop_
_entity.id
_entity.type
_entity.pdbx_description
1 polymer ?
#
loop_
_entity_poly.entity_id
_entity_poly.type
_entity_poly.pdbx_seq_one_letter_code
_entity_poly.pdbx_strand_id
1 'polypeptide(L)' 'MPNYILYRTTDYVITPPPYTDPDAGVTVTPGPVVASPAGTVILTQQIDDPAAVVVPAGFALAADPQGDYPVGSVYPIAAP' A
#
# COMPACT_ATOMS: atom_id res chain seq x y z
N MET A 1 -16.81 -15.75 -10.10
CA MET A 1 -16.70 -14.44 -9.45
C MET A 1 -15.47 -13.72 -10.02
N PRO A 2 -15.58 -12.47 -10.48
CA PRO A 2 -14.44 -11.72 -10.99
C PRO A 2 -13.40 -11.46 -9.89
N ASN A 3 -12.12 -11.53 -10.23
CA ASN A 3 -11.03 -11.13 -9.34
C ASN A 3 -10.86 -9.61 -9.40
N TYR A 4 -10.65 -9.00 -8.24
CA TYR A 4 -10.38 -7.58 -8.12
C TYR A 4 -9.13 -7.33 -7.30
N ILE A 5 -8.38 -6.31 -7.70
CA ILE A 5 -7.26 -5.74 -6.96
C ILE A 5 -7.70 -4.48 -6.23
N LEU A 6 -7.24 -4.34 -4.99
CA LEU A 6 -7.20 -3.07 -4.28
C LEU A 6 -5.80 -2.51 -4.41
N TYR A 7 -5.67 -1.30 -4.95
CA TYR A 7 -4.37 -0.66 -5.16
C TYR A 7 -4.38 0.77 -4.64
N ARG A 8 -3.20 1.32 -4.35
CA ARG A 8 -3.03 2.69 -3.89
C ARG A 8 -3.25 3.69 -5.01
N THR A 9 -4.02 4.75 -4.76
CA THR A 9 -4.15 5.91 -5.66
C THR A 9 -3.27 7.09 -5.25
N THR A 10 -2.73 7.05 -4.02
CA THR A 10 -1.79 8.03 -3.50
C THR A 10 -0.62 7.34 -2.81
N ASP A 11 0.54 7.98 -2.79
CA ASP A 11 1.71 7.48 -2.07
C ASP A 11 1.40 7.30 -0.58
N TYR A 12 1.83 6.18 -0.02
CA TYR A 12 1.91 5.98 1.41
C TYR A 12 3.26 6.46 1.91
N VAL A 13 3.22 7.58 2.62
CA VAL A 13 4.40 8.24 3.15
C VAL A 13 4.48 7.99 4.64
N ILE A 14 5.66 7.60 5.11
CA ILE A 14 5.97 7.48 6.54
C ILE A 14 7.12 8.42 6.88
N THR A 15 7.09 8.96 8.09
CA THR A 15 8.22 9.72 8.63
C THR A 15 8.85 8.85 9.72
N PRO A 16 10.06 8.31 9.51
CA PRO A 16 10.75 7.56 10.53
C PRO A 16 10.93 8.40 11.80
N PRO A 17 10.89 7.79 12.99
CA PRO A 17 11.08 8.54 14.23
C PRO A 17 12.50 9.13 14.28
N PRO A 18 12.69 10.26 14.98
CA PRO A 18 14.03 10.78 15.24
C PRO A 18 14.89 9.76 15.99
N TYR A 19 16.19 9.76 15.71
CA TYR A 19 17.17 8.92 16.40
C TYR A 19 18.39 9.73 16.82
N THR A 20 19.16 9.23 17.77
CA THR A 20 20.45 9.84 18.13
C THR A 20 21.54 9.15 17.33
N ASP A 21 22.30 9.93 16.55
CA ASP A 21 23.46 9.45 15.83
C ASP A 21 24.51 8.97 16.84
N PRO A 22 24.93 7.69 16.78
CA PRO A 22 25.88 7.13 17.74
C PRO A 22 27.29 7.71 17.61
N ASP A 23 27.67 8.24 16.45
CA ASP A 23 29.00 8.78 16.17
C ASP A 23 29.09 10.28 16.46
N ALA A 24 28.02 11.02 16.13
CA ALA A 24 27.97 12.47 16.32
C ALA A 24 27.32 12.90 17.65
N GLY A 25 26.55 12.02 18.31
CA GLY A 25 25.77 12.36 19.52
C GLY A 25 24.65 13.36 19.26
N VAL A 26 24.27 13.58 18.00
CA VAL A 26 23.27 14.56 17.57
C VAL A 26 21.95 13.84 17.26
N THR A 27 20.82 14.47 17.60
CA THR A 27 19.50 14.00 17.16
C THR A 27 19.30 14.26 15.67
N VAL A 28 19.08 13.20 14.91
CA VAL A 28 18.68 13.24 13.50
C VAL A 28 17.18 13.07 13.41
N THR A 29 16.51 13.96 12.69
CA THR A 29 15.10 13.84 12.33
C THR A 29 15.01 13.47 10.85
N PRO A 30 14.71 12.19 10.52
CA PRO A 30 14.58 11.76 9.14
C PRO A 30 13.46 12.51 8.40
N GLY A 31 13.68 12.76 7.11
CA GLY A 31 12.63 13.22 6.21
C GLY A 31 11.59 12.14 5.95
N PRO A 32 10.40 12.50 5.46
CA PRO A 32 9.40 11.54 5.01
C PRO A 32 9.95 10.68 3.86
N VAL A 33 9.58 9.40 3.85
CA VAL A 33 9.90 8.44 2.79
C VAL A 33 8.64 7.80 2.24
N VAL A 34 8.62 7.54 0.93
CA VAL A 34 7.53 6.79 0.29
C VAL A 34 7.72 5.31 0.61
N ALA A 35 6.90 4.78 1.50
CA ALA A 35 6.92 3.36 1.87
C ALA A 35 6.18 2.48 0.86
N SER A 36 5.14 3.01 0.21
CA SER A 36 4.43 2.31 -0.86
C SER A 36 3.87 3.32 -1.87
N PRO A 37 4.37 3.34 -3.12
CA PRO A 37 3.95 4.33 -4.11
C PRO A 37 2.52 4.09 -4.60
N ALA A 38 1.91 5.12 -5.17
CA ALA A 38 0.69 5.00 -5.94
C ALA A 38 0.85 3.96 -7.06
N GLY A 39 -0.20 3.19 -7.31
CA GLY A 39 -0.20 2.04 -8.23
C GLY A 39 0.13 0.71 -7.57
N THR A 40 0.66 0.69 -6.33
CA THR A 40 0.95 -0.57 -5.63
C THR A 40 -0.35 -1.33 -5.32
N VAL A 41 -0.46 -2.58 -5.77
CA VAL A 41 -1.50 -3.52 -5.36
C VAL A 41 -1.22 -4.01 -3.95
N ILE A 42 -2.23 -4.00 -3.08
CA ILE A 42 -2.10 -4.41 -1.67
C ILE A 42 -2.94 -5.64 -1.31
N LEU A 43 -3.98 -5.94 -2.08
CA LEU A 43 -4.91 -7.04 -1.81
C LEU A 43 -5.56 -7.49 -3.12
N THR A 44 -5.85 -8.79 -3.23
CA THR A 44 -6.80 -9.35 -4.19
C THR A 44 -7.98 -10.00 -3.49
N GLN A 45 -9.16 -9.87 -4.09
CA GLN A 45 -10.36 -10.56 -3.62
C GLN A 45 -11.34 -10.83 -4.75
N GLN A 46 -12.03 -11.97 -4.68
CA GLN A 46 -13.20 -12.22 -5.51
C GLN A 46 -14.39 -11.45 -4.97
N ILE A 47 -15.00 -10.62 -5.82
CA ILE A 47 -16.10 -9.73 -5.43
C ILE A 47 -17.22 -9.88 -6.46
N ASP A 48 -18.43 -10.19 -5.98
CA ASP A 48 -19.61 -10.34 -6.83
C ASP A 48 -20.26 -9.00 -7.18
N ASP A 49 -20.32 -8.08 -6.21
CA ASP A 49 -20.84 -6.72 -6.40
C ASP A 49 -19.80 -5.68 -5.95
N PRO A 50 -18.93 -5.21 -6.87
CA PRO A 50 -17.91 -4.21 -6.53
C PRO A 50 -18.52 -2.85 -6.15
N ALA A 51 -19.76 -2.55 -6.56
CA ALA A 51 -20.41 -1.29 -6.24
C ALA A 51 -20.82 -1.21 -4.76
N ALA A 52 -20.98 -2.35 -4.10
CA ALA A 52 -21.25 -2.43 -2.67
C ALA A 52 -20.01 -2.25 -1.78
N VAL A 53 -18.81 -2.19 -2.36
CA VAL A 53 -17.56 -2.09 -1.60
C VAL A 53 -17.18 -0.63 -1.35
N VAL A 54 -17.10 -0.26 -0.08
CA VAL A 54 -16.56 1.05 0.33
C VAL A 54 -15.04 1.00 0.30
N VAL A 55 -14.45 1.72 -0.64
CA VAL A 55 -12.99 1.84 -0.77
C VAL A 55 -12.48 2.99 0.12
N PRO A 56 -11.50 2.75 1.01
CA PRO A 56 -10.90 3.80 1.80
C PRO A 56 -10.20 4.86 0.93
N ALA A 57 -10.09 6.08 1.45
CA ALA A 57 -9.34 7.14 0.77
C ALA A 57 -7.88 6.72 0.52
N GLY A 58 -7.35 7.10 -0.65
CA GLY A 58 -6.01 6.71 -1.09
C GLY A 58 -5.93 5.32 -1.72
N PHE A 59 -7.06 4.67 -1.97
CA PHE A 59 -7.15 3.39 -2.68
C PHE A 59 -8.21 3.41 -3.78
N ALA A 60 -8.13 2.44 -4.69
CA ALA A 60 -9.13 2.14 -5.70
C ALA A 60 -9.23 0.64 -5.95
N LEU A 61 -10.41 0.22 -6.40
CA LEU A 61 -10.73 -1.14 -6.81
C LEU A 61 -10.66 -1.23 -8.33
N ALA A 62 -9.99 -2.24 -8.87
CA ALA A 62 -9.95 -2.53 -10.30
C ALA A 62 -10.11 -4.04 -10.55
N ALA A 63 -10.73 -4.39 -11.67
CA ALA A 63 -10.80 -5.78 -12.09
C ALA A 63 -9.41 -6.29 -12.49
N ASP A 64 -9.13 -7.55 -12.18
CA ASP A 64 -7.95 -8.28 -12.65
C ASP A 64 -8.40 -9.42 -13.59
N PRO A 65 -8.79 -9.10 -14.85
CA PRO A 65 -9.27 -10.11 -15.79
C PRO A 65 -8.14 -10.97 -16.36
N GLN A 66 -6.89 -10.50 -16.28
CA GLN A 66 -5.70 -11.28 -16.68
C GLN A 66 -5.30 -12.31 -15.63
N GLY A 67 -5.69 -12.10 -14.37
CA GLY A 67 -5.33 -13.01 -13.27
C GLY A 67 -3.86 -12.89 -12.89
N ASP A 68 -3.27 -11.72 -13.10
CA ASP A 68 -1.85 -11.47 -12.80
C ASP A 68 -1.59 -11.55 -11.29
N TYR A 69 -2.63 -11.38 -10.47
CA TYR A 69 -2.56 -11.43 -9.01
C TYR A 69 -3.39 -12.61 -8.46
N PRO A 70 -2.78 -13.60 -7.78
CA PRO A 70 -3.52 -14.74 -7.24
C PRO A 70 -4.61 -14.30 -6.26
N VAL A 71 -5.79 -14.89 -6.37
CA VAL A 71 -6.96 -14.58 -5.54
C VAL A 71 -6.67 -14.77 -4.05
N GLY A 72 -7.08 -13.82 -3.21
CA GLY A 72 -6.94 -13.89 -1.76
C GLY A 72 -5.55 -13.56 -1.24
N SER A 73 -4.68 -12.99 -2.09
CA SER A 73 -3.33 -12.56 -1.74
C SER A 73 -3.35 -11.21 -1.05
N VAL A 74 -2.47 -11.05 -0.06
CA VAL A 74 -2.15 -9.78 0.57
C VAL A 74 -0.70 -9.45 0.27
N TYR A 75 -0.43 -8.24 -0.19
CA TYR A 75 0.91 -7.77 -0.54
C TYR A 75 1.36 -6.77 0.52
N PRO A 76 2.17 -7.21 1.51
CA PRO A 76 2.63 -6.33 2.56
C PRO A 76 3.54 -5.25 1.99
N ILE A 77 3.45 -4.06 2.57
CA ILE A 77 4.42 -3.01 2.33
C ILE A 77 5.76 -3.51 2.92
N ALA A 78 6.83 -3.45 2.14
CA ALA A 78 8.16 -3.70 2.68
C ALA A 78 8.41 -2.68 3.81
N ALA A 79 8.76 -3.16 5.00
CA ALA A 79 9.17 -2.26 6.07
C ALA A 79 10.40 -1.46 5.59
N PRO A 80 10.49 -0.15 5.89
CA PRO A 80 11.69 0.64 5.65
C PRO A 80 12.90 0.08 6.41
#